data_AF-A0A3P8XWB2-F1
#
_entry.id   AF-A0A3P8XWB2-F1
#
_cell.length_a   1.000
_cell.length_b   1.000
_cell.length_c   1.000
_cell.angle_alpha   90.00
_cell.angle_beta   90.00
_cell.angle_gamma   90.00
#
_symmetry.space_group_name_H-M   'P 1'
#
loop_
_entity.id
_entity.type
_entity.pdbx_description
1 polymer ?
#
loop_
_entity_poly.entity_id
_entity_poly.type
_entity_poly.pdbx_seq_one_letter_code
_entity_poly.pdbx_strand_id
1 'polypeptide(L)'
;LLEKGTEVPNPSFPHLMFVHDGMIETVFFCLRIVSEILSIQEYMDWVICWSPSKLSVCVLQSQLETLLHGQEGIIYTCTQTEEALNGEACTANLQAERGLGERLGELASQGLPFQPEENDQLDLLMETEGLRRSIHNMGTIVTTSAVASQSEASGSGLEQCIVGLPACVTITTRDKAGGPCRSGNAILSAEVCTPDGSVADGELLDHKNGTYDFIYTVNKEGEFSLAVRLYDQHIKGSPYRLRVTRSTDPEGAKRRGKSPGSGSKKKGSRRTGSALGTPRRRENPIEDDLIFRIGTKGRNKGEFTNLQGVAASSTGRILIADSNNQCVQIFSNEGEFKSRFGVRGRSPGQLQRPTGVAVHPNGDIIIADYDNKWVSIFSSEGKYKAKLGSGRLMGPKGVSVDKNGHVIVVDNKACTVFIFQPTGKLVTKFGSRGNGDKQFAGPHFAAVNNSNEIIVTDFHNHSVKVFTPEGELLLKFGSNGEGNGQFNAPTGVAVDINGNIIVADWGNSRIQVFDGSGSFLSYINTSADPLYGPQGLALTSDGHVVVADSGNHCFKVYRYLQ
;
A
#
# COMPACT_ATOMS: atom_id res chain seq x y z
N LEU A 1 53.51 27.00 -30.44
CA LEU A 1 54.80 27.36 -31.10
C LEU A 1 54.59 28.66 -31.87
N LEU A 2 54.78 29.82 -31.23
CA LEU A 2 54.96 31.12 -31.89
C LEU A 2 55.33 32.17 -30.81
N GLU A 3 56.60 32.14 -30.42
CA GLU A 3 57.27 33.23 -29.73
C GLU A 3 58.71 33.30 -30.28
N LYS A 4 59.27 34.51 -30.40
CA LYS A 4 60.33 34.91 -31.37
C LYS A 4 59.80 35.08 -32.81
N GLY A 5 60.14 36.12 -33.56
CA GLY A 5 60.97 37.28 -33.21
C GLY A 5 61.60 37.92 -34.46
N THR A 6 61.10 39.11 -34.83
CA THR A 6 61.79 40.19 -35.58
C THR A 6 62.80 39.84 -36.69
N GLU A 7 62.45 40.13 -37.96
CA GLU A 7 63.13 41.15 -38.79
C GLU A 7 62.36 41.42 -40.11
N VAL A 8 62.77 42.45 -40.87
CA VAL A 8 61.94 43.19 -41.85
C VAL A 8 62.23 42.80 -43.33
N PRO A 9 61.59 43.36 -44.38
CA PRO A 9 60.90 42.55 -45.40
C PRO A 9 61.63 42.46 -46.75
N ASN A 10 61.15 41.61 -47.66
CA ASN A 10 61.34 41.83 -49.10
C ASN A 10 60.16 41.27 -49.93
N PRO A 11 59.62 42.01 -50.92
CA PRO A 11 58.38 41.62 -51.61
C PRO A 11 58.62 40.95 -52.96
N SER A 12 58.15 39.71 -53.14
CA SER A 12 58.20 39.06 -54.47
C SER A 12 57.21 37.90 -54.72
N PHE A 13 56.07 37.83 -54.02
CA PHE A 13 54.94 36.94 -54.42
C PHE A 13 53.55 37.57 -54.17
N PRO A 14 52.98 38.31 -55.15
CA PRO A 14 51.65 38.92 -55.02
C PRO A 14 50.50 37.89 -54.95
N HIS A 15 50.74 36.65 -55.39
CA HIS A 15 49.71 35.61 -55.44
C HIS A 15 49.56 34.77 -54.16
N LEU A 16 50.53 34.79 -53.23
CA LEU A 16 50.42 34.01 -52.00
C LEU A 16 49.62 34.72 -50.89
N MET A 17 49.55 36.06 -50.91
CA MET A 17 48.83 36.83 -49.88
C MET A 17 47.31 36.62 -49.92
N PHE A 18 46.71 36.59 -51.12
CA PHE A 18 45.24 36.46 -51.25
C PHE A 18 44.69 35.08 -50.86
N VAL A 19 45.52 34.03 -50.87
CA VAL A 19 45.09 32.69 -50.44
C VAL A 19 45.12 32.56 -48.91
N HIS A 20 46.08 33.21 -48.25
CA HIS A 20 46.23 33.15 -46.80
C HIS A 20 45.12 33.89 -46.04
N ASP A 21 44.69 35.07 -46.50
CA ASP A 21 43.64 35.84 -45.81
C ASP A 21 42.29 35.12 -45.83
N GLY A 22 41.90 34.51 -46.96
CA GLY A 22 40.65 33.75 -47.07
C GLY A 22 40.62 32.48 -46.19
N MET A 23 41.75 31.79 -46.05
CA MET A 23 41.87 30.67 -45.10
C MET A 23 41.76 31.15 -43.65
N ILE A 24 42.36 32.30 -43.30
CA ILE A 24 42.28 32.87 -41.96
C ILE A 24 40.83 33.24 -41.61
N GLU A 25 40.10 33.94 -42.49
CA GLU A 25 38.67 34.24 -42.27
C GLU A 25 37.83 32.96 -42.12
N THR A 26 38.09 31.94 -42.95
CA THR A 26 37.36 30.66 -42.89
C THR A 26 37.63 29.90 -41.59
N VAL A 27 38.87 29.89 -41.10
CA VAL A 27 39.23 29.26 -39.81
C VAL A 27 38.64 30.03 -38.62
N PHE A 28 38.65 31.37 -38.66
CA PHE A 28 37.97 32.18 -37.63
C PHE A 28 36.45 31.96 -37.64
N PHE A 29 35.83 31.78 -38.81
CA PHE A 29 34.41 31.45 -38.94
C PHE A 29 34.09 30.05 -38.38
N CYS A 30 34.92 29.05 -38.67
CA CYS A 30 34.78 27.70 -38.10
C CYS A 30 34.93 27.70 -36.57
N LEU A 31 35.94 28.39 -36.03
CA LEU A 31 36.13 28.54 -34.59
C LEU A 31 34.94 29.25 -33.91
N ARG A 32 34.33 30.21 -34.60
CA ARG A 32 33.12 30.89 -34.12
C ARG A 32 31.90 29.96 -34.10
N ILE A 33 31.65 29.21 -35.17
CA ILE A 33 30.57 28.21 -35.21
C ILE A 33 30.76 27.15 -34.11
N VAL A 34 31.98 26.63 -33.92
CA VAL A 34 32.26 25.66 -32.85
C VAL A 34 32.03 26.27 -31.46
N SER A 35 32.39 27.53 -31.25
CA SER A 35 32.08 28.24 -29.98
C SER A 35 30.59 28.48 -29.77
N GLU A 36 29.82 28.75 -30.82
CA GLU A 36 28.37 28.92 -30.74
C GLU A 36 27.67 27.57 -30.49
N ILE A 37 28.12 26.48 -31.13
CA ILE A 37 27.66 25.10 -30.89
C ILE A 37 27.92 24.66 -29.44
N LEU A 38 29.12 24.90 -28.89
CA LEU A 38 29.45 24.55 -27.50
C LEU A 38 28.59 25.31 -26.48
N SER A 39 28.32 26.59 -26.76
CA SER A 39 27.41 27.42 -25.93
C SER A 39 25.97 26.88 -25.95
N ILE A 40 25.48 26.46 -27.13
CA ILE A 40 24.16 25.83 -27.28
C ILE A 40 24.12 24.47 -26.55
N GLN A 41 25.19 23.69 -26.61
CA GLN A 41 25.29 22.41 -25.91
C GLN A 41 25.19 22.59 -24.38
N GLU A 42 25.98 23.49 -23.78
CA GLU A 42 25.90 23.78 -22.34
C GLU A 42 24.50 24.26 -21.91
N TYR A 43 23.83 25.06 -22.75
CA TYR A 43 22.46 25.50 -22.50
C TYR A 43 21.45 24.36 -22.58
N MET A 44 21.53 23.50 -23.60
CA MET A 44 20.62 22.36 -23.76
C MET A 44 20.79 21.31 -22.67
N ASP A 45 22.03 20.98 -22.28
CA ASP A 45 22.31 20.08 -21.15
C ASP A 45 21.72 20.62 -19.83
N TRP A 46 21.79 21.95 -19.62
CA TRP A 46 21.18 22.60 -18.46
C TRP A 46 19.63 22.52 -18.47
N VAL A 47 19.00 22.76 -19.62
CA VAL A 47 17.53 22.66 -19.78
C VAL A 47 17.04 21.22 -19.61
N ILE A 48 17.76 20.23 -20.17
CA ILE A 48 17.44 18.79 -20.00
C ILE A 48 17.45 18.41 -18.51
N CYS A 49 18.41 18.91 -17.73
CA CYS A 49 18.51 18.62 -16.29
C CYS A 49 17.37 19.20 -15.43
N TRP A 50 16.63 20.20 -15.93
CA TRP A 50 15.58 20.91 -15.19
C TRP A 50 14.16 20.75 -15.78
N SER A 51 14.00 20.03 -16.89
CA SER A 51 12.68 19.83 -17.51
C SER A 51 11.81 18.85 -16.73
N PRO A 52 10.58 19.20 -16.33
CA PRO A 52 9.68 18.33 -15.57
C PRO A 52 8.93 17.30 -16.43
N SER A 53 9.10 17.34 -17.76
CA SER A 53 8.32 16.59 -18.75
C SER A 53 9.18 15.52 -19.43
N LYS A 54 8.71 14.26 -19.40
CA LYS A 54 9.40 13.13 -20.05
C LYS A 54 9.45 13.25 -21.58
N LEU A 55 8.47 13.92 -22.22
CA LEU A 55 8.49 14.12 -23.68
C LEU A 55 9.53 15.15 -24.08
N SER A 56 9.54 16.30 -23.41
CA SER A 56 10.43 17.42 -23.72
C SER A 56 11.92 17.02 -23.56
N VAL A 57 12.23 16.17 -22.58
CA VAL A 57 13.58 15.56 -22.43
C VAL A 57 13.98 14.74 -23.66
N CYS A 58 13.08 13.91 -24.21
CA CYS A 58 13.39 13.07 -25.38
C CYS A 58 13.61 13.89 -26.66
N VAL A 59 12.84 14.96 -26.87
CA VAL A 59 13.00 15.84 -28.04
C VAL A 59 14.34 16.59 -27.96
N LEU A 60 14.66 17.16 -26.79
CA LEU A 60 15.94 17.86 -26.56
C LEU A 60 17.16 16.93 -26.71
N GLN A 61 17.07 15.68 -26.24
CA GLN A 61 18.14 14.69 -26.47
C GLN A 61 18.34 14.38 -27.97
N SER A 62 17.26 14.25 -28.76
CA SER A 62 17.38 14.03 -30.21
C SER A 62 17.99 15.23 -30.95
N GLN A 63 17.73 16.46 -30.49
CA GLN A 63 18.36 17.67 -31.03
C GLN A 63 19.85 17.73 -30.66
N LEU A 64 20.21 17.36 -29.42
CA LEU A 64 21.60 17.28 -28.96
C LEU A 64 22.42 16.22 -29.74
N GLU A 65 21.87 15.02 -29.97
CA GLU A 65 22.53 13.99 -30.81
C GLU A 65 22.80 14.48 -32.23
N THR A 66 21.86 15.25 -32.80
CA THR A 66 22.01 15.84 -34.15
C THR A 66 23.14 16.88 -34.19
N LEU A 67 23.25 17.72 -33.16
CA LEU A 67 24.33 18.70 -33.00
C LEU A 67 25.71 18.03 -32.83
N LEU A 68 25.80 16.98 -32.00
CA LEU A 68 27.03 16.22 -31.80
C LEU A 68 27.50 15.54 -33.10
N HIS A 69 26.58 14.95 -33.87
CA HIS A 69 26.92 14.34 -35.16
C HIS A 69 27.41 15.38 -36.18
N GLY A 70 26.83 16.58 -36.19
CA GLY A 70 27.33 17.72 -36.99
C GLY A 70 28.75 18.14 -36.60
N GLN A 71 29.05 18.20 -35.30
CA GLN A 71 30.37 18.54 -34.78
C GLN A 71 31.44 17.51 -35.19
N GLU A 72 31.14 16.22 -35.07
CA GLU A 72 32.04 15.14 -35.54
C GLU A 72 32.31 15.24 -37.06
N GLY A 73 31.28 15.55 -37.86
CA GLY A 73 31.42 15.75 -39.31
C GLY A 73 32.33 16.93 -39.69
N ILE A 74 32.27 18.03 -38.93
CA ILE A 74 33.17 19.19 -39.10
C ILE A 74 34.61 18.78 -38.76
N ILE A 75 34.84 18.14 -37.60
CA ILE A 75 36.17 17.71 -37.16
C ILE A 75 36.81 16.77 -38.19
N TYR A 76 36.05 15.77 -38.66
CA TYR A 76 36.50 14.83 -39.69
C TYR A 76 36.93 15.55 -40.99
N THR A 77 36.12 16.52 -41.44
CA THR A 77 36.41 17.31 -42.63
C THR A 77 37.68 18.16 -42.45
N CYS A 78 37.86 18.80 -41.29
CA CYS A 78 39.10 19.51 -40.96
C CYS A 78 40.32 18.57 -40.99
N THR A 79 40.25 17.38 -40.40
CA THR A 79 41.38 16.43 -40.40
C THR A 79 41.76 15.96 -41.80
N GLN A 80 40.78 15.68 -42.69
CA GLN A 80 41.09 15.38 -44.10
C GLN A 80 41.75 16.54 -44.85
N THR A 81 41.43 17.79 -44.47
CA THR A 81 42.05 18.98 -45.06
C THR A 81 43.52 19.07 -44.67
N GLU A 82 43.82 18.84 -43.39
CA GLU A 82 45.19 18.85 -42.86
C GLU A 82 46.04 17.75 -43.49
N GLU A 83 45.49 16.54 -43.68
CA GLU A 83 46.17 15.46 -44.39
C GLU A 83 46.43 15.80 -45.88
N ALA A 84 45.46 16.43 -46.56
CA ALA A 84 45.62 16.84 -47.96
C ALA A 84 46.70 17.92 -48.13
N LEU A 85 46.67 18.96 -47.29
CA LEU A 85 47.62 20.09 -47.33
C LEU A 85 49.07 19.67 -47.04
N ASN A 86 49.28 18.57 -46.30
CA ASN A 86 50.61 18.01 -46.02
C ASN A 86 51.19 17.16 -47.19
N GLY A 87 50.47 16.98 -48.30
CA GLY A 87 50.92 16.22 -49.47
C GLY A 87 51.50 17.07 -50.62
N GLU A 88 52.59 16.61 -51.26
CA GLU A 88 53.15 17.28 -52.44
C GLU A 88 52.40 16.93 -53.74
N ALA A 89 51.39 17.72 -54.13
CA ALA A 89 51.03 17.98 -55.54
C ALA A 89 50.04 19.16 -55.68
N CYS A 90 50.42 20.18 -56.44
CA CYS A 90 49.69 21.47 -56.55
C CYS A 90 48.28 21.40 -57.20
N THR A 91 47.84 20.24 -57.69
CA THR A 91 46.49 20.04 -58.25
C THR A 91 45.53 19.33 -57.30
N ALA A 92 46.03 18.58 -56.31
CA ALA A 92 45.19 17.94 -55.29
C ALA A 92 44.64 18.97 -54.30
N ASN A 93 45.48 19.93 -53.88
CA ASN A 93 45.08 20.97 -52.93
C ASN A 93 43.91 21.83 -53.43
N LEU A 94 43.91 22.27 -54.69
CA LEU A 94 42.79 23.07 -55.24
C LEU A 94 41.47 22.29 -55.35
N GLN A 95 41.50 20.97 -55.54
CA GLN A 95 40.28 20.15 -55.51
C GLN A 95 39.81 19.88 -54.07
N ALA A 96 40.73 19.67 -53.13
CA ALA A 96 40.42 19.54 -51.72
C ALA A 96 39.83 20.84 -51.15
N GLU A 97 40.43 21.99 -51.45
CA GLU A 97 39.95 23.33 -51.08
C GLU A 97 38.54 23.61 -51.62
N ARG A 98 38.27 23.29 -52.91
CA ARG A 98 36.93 23.47 -53.49
C ARG A 98 35.91 22.53 -52.84
N GLY A 99 36.27 21.26 -52.62
CA GLY A 99 35.41 20.29 -51.93
C GLY A 99 35.12 20.68 -50.47
N LEU A 100 36.06 21.35 -49.80
CA LEU A 100 35.83 21.95 -48.49
C LEU A 100 34.88 23.14 -48.56
N GLY A 101 35.10 24.06 -49.51
CA GLY A 101 34.24 25.23 -49.69
C GLY A 101 32.80 24.85 -49.99
N GLU A 102 32.58 23.81 -50.79
CA GLU A 102 31.23 23.26 -51.07
C GLU A 102 30.60 22.65 -49.81
N ARG A 103 31.32 21.81 -49.04
CA ARG A 103 30.80 21.22 -47.79
C ARG A 103 30.58 22.25 -46.67
N LEU A 104 31.46 23.23 -46.52
CA LEU A 104 31.28 24.34 -45.59
C LEU A 104 30.11 25.23 -46.00
N GLY A 105 29.89 25.40 -47.31
CA GLY A 105 28.69 26.05 -47.85
C GLY A 105 27.41 25.29 -47.53
N GLU A 106 27.40 23.97 -47.70
CA GLU A 106 26.27 23.11 -47.33
C GLU A 106 25.98 23.20 -45.82
N LEU A 107 27.00 23.05 -44.96
CA LEU A 107 26.85 23.17 -43.51
C LEU A 107 26.41 24.58 -43.06
N ALA A 108 26.92 25.64 -43.68
CA ALA A 108 26.48 27.01 -43.41
C ALA A 108 25.05 27.31 -43.91
N SER A 109 24.53 26.51 -44.87
CA SER A 109 23.14 26.61 -45.34
C SER A 109 22.14 25.82 -44.49
N GLN A 110 22.61 24.93 -43.60
CA GLN A 110 21.76 24.23 -42.63
C GLN A 110 21.40 25.19 -41.49
N GLY A 111 20.25 25.84 -41.61
CA GLY A 111 19.67 26.66 -40.54
C GLY A 111 19.26 25.79 -39.35
N LEU A 112 20.12 25.71 -38.33
CA LEU A 112 19.79 25.10 -37.04
C LEU A 112 18.84 26.05 -36.26
N PRO A 113 17.64 25.60 -35.85
CA PRO A 113 16.71 26.43 -35.11
C PRO A 113 17.22 26.70 -33.69
N PHE A 114 17.32 27.98 -33.31
CA PHE A 114 17.86 28.43 -32.01
C PHE A 114 16.86 28.37 -30.85
N GLN A 115 15.68 27.78 -31.04
CA GLN A 115 14.64 27.65 -30.01
C GLN A 115 14.07 26.22 -30.02
N PRO A 116 13.76 25.64 -28.85
CA PRO A 116 13.10 24.34 -28.76
C PRO A 116 11.69 24.40 -29.37
N GLU A 117 11.29 23.35 -30.10
CA GLU A 117 10.09 23.36 -30.96
C GLU A 117 8.76 23.01 -30.24
N GLU A 118 8.71 23.06 -28.91
CA GLU A 118 7.47 22.89 -28.12
C GLU A 118 6.92 24.23 -27.63
N ASN A 119 5.60 24.43 -27.72
CA ASN A 119 4.92 25.65 -27.26
C ASN A 119 4.62 25.59 -25.74
N ASP A 120 4.80 26.72 -25.04
CA ASP A 120 4.57 26.88 -23.58
C ASP A 120 3.10 26.74 -23.09
N GLN A 121 2.17 26.25 -23.91
CA GLN A 121 0.75 26.11 -23.51
C GLN A 121 0.48 24.81 -22.74
N LEU A 122 0.38 24.93 -21.41
CA LEU A 122 -0.12 23.89 -20.51
C LEU A 122 -1.62 24.10 -20.22
N ASP A 123 -2.49 23.35 -20.89
CA ASP A 123 -3.93 23.31 -20.57
C ASP A 123 -4.21 22.34 -19.41
N LEU A 124 -4.61 22.88 -18.25
CA LEU A 124 -4.97 22.09 -17.06
C LEU A 124 -6.40 21.54 -17.16
N LEU A 125 -6.58 20.45 -17.91
CA LEU A 125 -7.84 19.71 -17.97
C LEU A 125 -8.11 18.91 -16.69
N MET A 126 -8.74 19.54 -15.70
CA MET A 126 -9.14 18.88 -14.45
C MET A 126 -10.37 17.97 -14.66
N GLU A 127 -10.20 16.65 -14.49
CA GLU A 127 -11.33 15.72 -14.41
C GLU A 127 -12.14 15.92 -13.12
N THR A 128 -13.21 16.71 -13.22
CA THR A 128 -14.14 17.00 -12.11
C THR A 128 -14.80 15.74 -11.54
N GLU A 129 -15.10 14.73 -12.37
CA GLU A 129 -15.66 13.44 -11.93
C GLU A 129 -14.62 12.48 -11.34
N GLY A 130 -13.32 12.70 -11.61
CA GLY A 130 -12.23 12.05 -10.89
C GLY A 130 -12.11 12.64 -9.48
N LEU A 131 -12.01 13.98 -9.39
CA LEU A 131 -11.94 14.71 -8.13
C LEU A 131 -13.15 14.42 -7.22
N ARG A 132 -14.36 14.35 -7.79
CA ARG A 132 -15.60 14.03 -7.07
C ARG A 132 -15.60 12.63 -6.47
N ARG A 133 -15.05 11.63 -7.18
CA ARG A 133 -14.85 10.28 -6.64
C ARG A 133 -13.82 10.28 -5.52
N SER A 134 -12.69 10.98 -5.69
CA SER A 134 -11.68 11.11 -4.63
C SER A 134 -12.23 11.79 -3.37
N ILE A 135 -13.07 12.82 -3.50
CA ILE A 135 -13.75 13.47 -2.38
C ILE A 135 -14.71 12.50 -1.66
N HIS A 136 -15.45 11.66 -2.39
CA HIS A 136 -16.27 10.60 -1.79
C HIS A 136 -15.43 9.51 -1.09
N ASN A 137 -14.20 9.26 -1.55
CA ASN A 137 -13.28 8.28 -0.97
C ASN A 137 -12.58 8.77 0.31
N MET A 138 -12.53 10.08 0.58
CA MET A 138 -12.02 10.64 1.85
C MET A 138 -12.97 10.41 3.05
N GLY A 139 -14.13 9.81 2.82
CA GLY A 139 -15.15 9.52 3.83
C GLY A 139 -16.42 10.33 3.64
N THR A 140 -17.49 9.91 4.32
CA THR A 140 -18.77 10.64 4.32
C THR A 140 -18.80 11.61 5.51
N ILE A 141 -18.97 12.90 5.24
CA ILE A 141 -19.25 13.87 6.30
C ILE A 141 -20.66 13.60 6.84
N VAL A 142 -20.74 12.88 7.96
CA VAL A 142 -22.01 12.58 8.65
C VAL A 142 -22.48 13.86 9.36
N THR A 143 -23.02 14.80 8.58
CA THR A 143 -23.78 15.92 9.12
C THR A 143 -25.18 15.43 9.48
N THR A 144 -25.60 15.64 10.73
CA THR A 144 -27.03 15.60 11.06
C THR A 144 -27.61 16.99 10.81
N SER A 145 -28.83 17.07 10.30
CA SER A 145 -29.55 18.34 10.14
C SER A 145 -30.12 18.88 11.46
N ALA A 146 -29.85 18.21 12.59
CA ALA A 146 -30.50 18.42 13.87
C ALA A 146 -30.08 19.75 14.53
N VAL A 147 -31.07 20.55 14.91
CA VAL A 147 -30.89 21.88 15.54
C VAL A 147 -31.42 21.83 16.97
N ALA A 148 -30.59 22.21 17.94
CA ALA A 148 -30.93 22.09 19.37
C ALA A 148 -32.18 22.91 19.73
N SER A 149 -32.24 24.17 19.30
CA SER A 149 -33.35 25.08 19.57
C SER A 149 -34.70 24.69 18.93
N GLN A 150 -34.69 23.78 17.95
CA GLN A 150 -35.90 23.22 17.35
C GLN A 150 -36.23 21.81 17.88
N SER A 151 -35.25 21.08 18.38
CA SER A 151 -35.44 19.72 18.91
C SER A 151 -36.23 19.75 20.22
N GLU A 152 -37.11 18.75 20.39
CA GLU A 152 -38.11 18.72 21.48
C GLU A 152 -38.11 17.37 22.18
N ALA A 153 -38.24 17.38 23.50
CA ALA A 153 -38.49 16.18 24.30
C ALA A 153 -39.98 16.03 24.59
N SER A 154 -40.44 14.78 24.69
CA SER A 154 -41.82 14.41 25.02
C SER A 154 -41.85 13.13 25.86
N GLY A 155 -42.90 12.94 26.66
CA GLY A 155 -43.08 11.74 27.49
C GLY A 155 -43.43 12.06 28.94
N SER A 156 -44.07 11.12 29.62
CA SER A 156 -44.52 11.29 31.02
C SER A 156 -43.37 11.56 31.99
N GLY A 157 -42.16 11.08 31.66
CA GLY A 157 -40.95 11.34 32.43
C GLY A 157 -40.50 12.81 32.47
N LEU A 158 -41.12 13.74 31.74
CA LEU A 158 -40.75 15.16 31.77
C LEU A 158 -41.40 15.99 32.89
N GLU A 159 -42.45 15.46 33.54
CA GLU A 159 -43.21 16.21 34.53
C GLU A 159 -43.35 15.46 35.86
N GLN A 160 -43.70 14.17 35.80
CA GLN A 160 -44.01 13.36 36.98
C GLN A 160 -43.28 12.02 36.93
N CYS A 161 -42.62 11.68 38.03
CA CYS A 161 -41.88 10.43 38.19
C CYS A 161 -42.21 9.78 39.54
N ILE A 162 -42.10 8.46 39.60
CA ILE A 162 -42.33 7.68 40.82
C ILE A 162 -40.98 7.14 41.31
N VAL A 163 -40.69 7.31 42.60
CA VAL A 163 -39.43 6.81 43.20
C VAL A 163 -39.25 5.32 42.91
N GLY A 164 -38.11 4.96 42.32
CA GLY A 164 -37.72 3.57 42.06
C GLY A 164 -38.37 2.89 40.84
N LEU A 165 -39.14 3.62 40.01
CA LEU A 165 -39.60 3.14 38.70
C LEU A 165 -38.81 3.82 37.57
N PRO A 166 -38.50 3.13 36.47
CA PRO A 166 -37.83 3.73 35.32
C PRO A 166 -38.78 4.68 34.59
N ALA A 167 -38.34 5.92 34.40
CA ALA A 167 -39.02 6.93 33.59
C ALA A 167 -38.37 6.99 32.20
N CYS A 168 -39.18 7.15 31.16
CA CYS A 168 -38.73 7.30 29.78
C CYS A 168 -39.12 8.67 29.23
N VAL A 169 -38.19 9.29 28.50
CA VAL A 169 -38.35 10.56 27.79
C VAL A 169 -37.88 10.38 26.36
N THR A 170 -38.77 10.60 25.40
CA THR A 170 -38.52 10.49 23.97
C THR A 170 -38.15 11.86 23.40
N ILE A 171 -36.89 12.00 22.97
CA ILE A 171 -36.31 13.20 22.37
C ILE A 171 -36.41 13.07 20.85
N THR A 172 -37.07 14.04 20.21
CA THR A 172 -37.21 14.13 18.75
C THR A 172 -36.32 15.23 18.21
N THR A 173 -35.37 14.87 17.35
CA THR A 173 -34.49 15.86 16.71
C THR A 173 -35.17 16.50 15.51
N ARG A 174 -35.09 17.83 15.41
CA ARG A 174 -35.71 18.61 14.32
C ARG A 174 -34.69 19.40 13.53
N ASP A 175 -34.96 19.59 12.25
CA ASP A 175 -34.15 20.42 11.36
C ASP A 175 -34.43 21.93 11.52
N LYS A 176 -33.70 22.75 10.76
CA LYS A 176 -33.87 24.22 10.73
C LYS A 176 -35.27 24.67 10.29
N ALA A 177 -36.02 23.85 9.58
CA ALA A 177 -37.40 24.11 9.15
C ALA A 177 -38.45 23.53 10.11
N GLY A 178 -38.05 22.87 11.20
CA GLY A 178 -38.95 22.21 12.17
C GLY A 178 -39.41 20.81 11.75
N GLY A 179 -38.90 20.28 10.63
CA GLY A 179 -39.15 18.91 10.19
C GLY A 179 -38.44 17.89 11.09
N PRO A 180 -39.00 16.67 11.29
CA PRO A 180 -38.31 15.61 12.02
C PRO A 180 -37.11 15.11 11.21
N CYS A 181 -35.94 15.05 11.84
CA CYS A 181 -34.75 14.46 11.22
C CYS A 181 -34.99 12.97 10.97
N ARG A 182 -34.53 12.44 9.83
CA ARG A 182 -34.67 11.01 9.47
C ARG A 182 -33.38 10.20 9.62
N SER A 183 -32.31 10.84 10.07
CA SER A 183 -31.00 10.25 10.37
C SER A 183 -30.76 10.20 11.88
N GLY A 184 -30.21 9.08 12.36
CA GLY A 184 -29.62 9.00 13.70
C GLY A 184 -28.21 9.59 13.78
N ASN A 185 -27.45 9.17 14.80
CA ASN A 185 -26.09 9.61 15.13
C ASN A 185 -25.93 11.10 15.54
N ALA A 186 -27.01 11.75 15.99
CA ALA A 186 -26.94 13.07 16.60
C ALA A 186 -26.34 12.98 18.03
N ILE A 187 -25.36 13.82 18.35
CA ILE A 187 -24.68 13.77 19.66
C ILE A 187 -25.55 14.45 20.72
N LEU A 188 -26.25 13.63 21.50
CA LEU A 188 -27.12 14.02 22.60
C LEU A 188 -26.52 13.65 23.96
N SER A 189 -26.64 14.53 24.93
CA SER A 189 -26.38 14.26 26.35
C SER A 189 -27.61 14.61 27.18
N ALA A 190 -27.93 13.77 28.16
CA ALA A 190 -29.09 13.94 29.04
C ALA A 190 -28.68 13.64 30.48
N GLU A 191 -28.85 14.62 31.36
CA GLU A 191 -28.38 14.59 32.75
C GLU A 191 -29.52 14.97 33.70
N VAL A 192 -29.79 14.13 34.70
CA VAL A 192 -30.77 14.43 35.76
C VAL A 192 -30.02 14.97 36.97
N CYS A 193 -30.06 16.29 37.16
CA CYS A 193 -29.42 16.96 38.29
C CYS A 193 -30.36 16.96 39.51
N THR A 194 -29.82 16.51 40.64
CA THR A 194 -30.44 16.61 41.96
C THR A 194 -30.22 18.01 42.57
N PRO A 195 -31.07 18.46 43.52
CA PRO A 195 -30.81 19.67 44.31
C PRO A 195 -29.48 19.64 45.08
N ASP A 196 -29.00 18.43 45.41
CA ASP A 196 -27.73 18.19 46.10
C ASP A 196 -26.50 18.32 45.17
N GLY A 197 -26.68 18.63 43.88
CA GLY A 197 -25.61 18.73 42.88
C GLY A 197 -25.09 17.39 42.34
N SER A 198 -25.60 16.25 42.83
CA SER A 198 -25.33 14.94 42.22
C SER A 198 -26.13 14.74 40.92
N VAL A 199 -25.59 13.96 39.99
CA VAL A 199 -26.26 13.55 38.74
C VAL A 199 -26.75 12.11 38.91
N ALA A 200 -27.98 11.80 38.49
CA ALA A 200 -28.52 10.44 38.50
C ALA A 200 -28.22 9.70 37.19
N ASP A 201 -27.97 8.39 37.29
CA ASP A 201 -27.68 7.53 36.15
C ASP A 201 -28.89 7.38 35.21
N GLY A 202 -28.63 7.42 33.91
CA GLY A 202 -29.61 7.17 32.86
C GLY A 202 -28.95 6.67 31.58
N GLU A 203 -29.69 5.88 30.80
CA GLU A 203 -29.26 5.32 29.53
C GLU A 203 -29.94 6.06 28.38
N LEU A 204 -29.18 6.37 27.32
CA LEU A 204 -29.70 7.01 26.10
C LEU A 204 -29.63 6.02 24.93
N LEU A 205 -30.77 5.78 24.29
CA LEU A 205 -30.93 4.85 23.17
C LEU A 205 -31.24 5.60 21.87
N ASP A 206 -30.41 5.45 20.84
CA ASP A 206 -30.65 5.98 19.49
C ASP A 206 -31.44 4.95 18.64
N HIS A 207 -32.65 5.30 18.20
CA HIS A 207 -33.47 4.46 17.32
C HIS A 207 -33.11 4.57 15.83
N LYS A 208 -32.05 5.31 15.51
CA LYS A 208 -31.48 5.56 14.17
C LYS A 208 -32.42 6.26 13.18
N ASN A 209 -33.51 6.84 13.68
CA ASN A 209 -34.58 7.47 12.92
C ASN A 209 -34.80 8.96 13.31
N GLY A 210 -33.80 9.58 13.96
CA GLY A 210 -33.89 10.93 14.53
C GLY A 210 -34.59 11.02 15.89
N THR A 211 -35.05 9.90 16.44
CA THR A 211 -35.69 9.80 17.76
C THR A 211 -34.79 9.03 18.74
N TYR A 212 -34.74 9.51 19.98
CA TYR A 212 -33.88 9.00 21.04
C TYR A 212 -34.71 8.79 22.30
N ASP A 213 -34.57 7.66 22.97
CA ASP A 213 -35.19 7.44 24.28
C ASP A 213 -34.16 7.56 25.38
N PHE A 214 -34.42 8.44 26.35
CA PHE A 214 -33.66 8.56 27.59
C PHE A 214 -34.42 7.87 28.72
N ILE A 215 -33.81 6.84 29.31
CA ILE A 215 -34.40 6.03 30.38
C ILE A 215 -33.57 6.24 31.65
N TYR A 216 -34.19 6.72 32.71
CA TYR A 216 -33.51 7.00 33.98
C TYR A 216 -34.36 6.56 35.18
N THR A 217 -33.72 6.35 36.33
CA THR A 217 -34.40 5.94 37.58
C THR A 217 -33.95 6.83 38.74
N VAL A 218 -34.91 7.39 39.48
CA VAL A 218 -34.62 8.28 40.61
C VAL A 218 -34.99 7.60 41.94
N ASN A 219 -34.02 7.56 42.85
CA ASN A 219 -34.10 6.84 44.14
C ASN A 219 -34.44 7.75 45.35
N LYS A 220 -34.65 9.05 45.11
CA LYS A 220 -35.04 10.05 46.13
C LYS A 220 -36.31 10.78 45.67
N GLU A 221 -37.16 11.18 46.61
CA GLU A 221 -38.26 12.11 46.36
C GLU A 221 -37.76 13.57 46.35
N GLY A 222 -38.37 14.45 45.56
CA GLY A 222 -37.92 15.85 45.39
C GLY A 222 -38.25 16.48 44.04
N GLU A 223 -37.84 17.73 43.87
CA GLU A 223 -37.80 18.44 42.58
C GLU A 223 -36.41 18.25 41.96
N PHE A 224 -36.34 17.79 40.71
CA PHE A 224 -35.09 17.54 39.98
C PHE A 224 -35.11 18.33 38.68
N SER A 225 -33.94 18.55 38.05
CA SER A 225 -33.86 19.17 36.74
C SER A 225 -33.23 18.25 35.71
N LEU A 226 -33.93 17.97 34.61
CA LEU A 226 -33.40 17.22 33.47
C LEU A 226 -32.83 18.19 32.43
N ALA A 227 -31.51 18.19 32.30
CA ALA A 227 -30.79 18.90 31.26
C ALA A 227 -30.57 17.98 30.06
N VAL A 228 -31.29 18.23 28.95
CA VAL A 228 -31.02 17.60 27.65
C VAL A 228 -30.29 18.60 26.75
N ARG A 229 -29.17 18.19 26.16
CA ARG A 229 -28.34 18.98 25.24
C ARG A 229 -28.04 18.20 23.97
N LEU A 230 -28.08 18.90 22.84
CA LEU A 230 -27.68 18.42 21.51
C LEU A 230 -26.45 19.23 21.10
N TYR A 231 -25.32 18.58 20.81
CA TYR A 231 -24.02 19.24 20.56
C TYR A 231 -23.69 20.31 21.62
N ASP A 232 -23.77 19.93 22.91
CA ASP A 232 -23.61 20.78 24.10
C ASP A 232 -24.55 21.98 24.24
N GLN A 233 -25.53 22.15 23.34
CA GLN A 233 -26.55 23.20 23.42
C GLN A 233 -27.87 22.65 23.97
N HIS A 234 -28.48 23.35 24.94
CA HIS A 234 -29.77 22.96 25.49
C HIS A 234 -30.86 22.92 24.42
N ILE A 235 -31.64 21.83 24.40
CA ILE A 235 -32.80 21.72 23.51
C ILE A 235 -33.96 22.63 23.98
N LYS A 236 -34.97 22.83 23.13
CA LYS A 236 -36.19 23.57 23.50
C LYS A 236 -36.79 22.98 24.79
N GLY A 237 -37.12 23.83 25.76
CA GLY A 237 -37.68 23.44 27.07
C GLY A 237 -36.66 22.94 28.11
N SER A 238 -35.40 22.70 27.74
CA SER A 238 -34.33 22.29 28.66
C SER A 238 -33.76 23.49 29.43
N PRO A 239 -33.47 23.39 30.74
CA PRO A 239 -33.69 22.24 31.61
C PRO A 239 -35.15 22.09 32.07
N TYR A 240 -35.68 20.87 31.99
CA TYR A 240 -37.03 20.51 32.41
C TYR A 240 -37.09 20.31 33.92
N ARG A 241 -38.21 20.67 34.58
CA ARG A 241 -38.41 20.46 36.02
C ARG A 241 -39.26 19.22 36.28
N LEU A 242 -38.66 18.26 36.97
CA LEU A 242 -39.27 16.97 37.30
C LEU A 242 -39.78 16.97 38.75
N ARG A 243 -41.00 16.50 38.98
CA ARG A 243 -41.50 16.22 40.33
C ARG A 243 -41.50 14.71 40.58
N VAL A 244 -40.59 14.24 41.44
CA VAL A 244 -40.54 12.83 41.85
C VAL A 244 -41.36 12.65 43.12
N THR A 245 -42.39 11.81 43.03
CA THR A 245 -43.32 11.52 44.14
C THR A 245 -43.23 10.05 44.56
N ARG A 246 -43.60 9.79 45.81
CA ARG A 246 -43.68 8.42 46.35
C ARG A 246 -45.09 7.88 46.18
N SER A 247 -45.21 6.65 45.69
CA SER A 247 -46.52 5.99 45.59
C SER A 247 -47.18 5.86 46.97
N THR A 248 -48.46 6.23 47.06
CA THR A 248 -49.29 6.11 48.27
C THR A 248 -50.41 5.12 48.04
N ASP A 249 -50.19 3.85 48.39
CA ASP A 249 -51.26 2.88 48.64
C ASP A 249 -51.61 2.85 50.14
N PRO A 250 -52.89 2.90 50.55
CA PRO A 250 -53.29 2.83 51.96
C PRO A 250 -53.21 1.41 52.57
N GLU A 251 -53.14 1.37 53.90
CA GLU A 251 -53.20 0.17 54.77
C GLU A 251 -54.48 -0.69 54.55
N GLY A 252 -54.57 -1.98 54.91
CA GLY A 252 -53.62 -2.91 55.54
C GLY A 252 -54.31 -4.16 56.16
N ALA A 253 -53.52 -5.03 56.80
CA ALA A 253 -53.91 -6.07 57.79
C ALA A 253 -54.49 -7.47 57.39
N LYS A 254 -53.67 -8.50 57.69
CA LYS A 254 -54.00 -9.83 58.29
C LYS A 254 -54.36 -11.08 57.42
N ARG A 255 -53.29 -11.80 57.05
CA ARG A 255 -52.95 -13.21 57.41
C ARG A 255 -54.05 -14.30 57.47
N ARG A 256 -53.94 -15.29 56.56
CA ARG A 256 -53.96 -16.77 56.74
C ARG A 256 -53.77 -17.39 55.33
N GLY A 257 -52.89 -18.33 55.00
CA GLY A 257 -51.95 -19.14 55.78
C GLY A 257 -52.11 -20.63 55.46
N LYS A 258 -51.28 -21.20 54.54
CA LYS A 258 -50.92 -22.63 54.43
C LYS A 258 -49.95 -22.91 53.26
N SER A 259 -48.94 -23.73 53.53
CA SER A 259 -48.02 -24.41 52.58
C SER A 259 -48.71 -25.68 51.98
N PRO A 260 -48.10 -26.54 51.11
CA PRO A 260 -46.69 -26.65 50.70
C PRO A 260 -46.42 -26.86 49.19
N GLY A 261 -45.12 -26.90 48.81
CA GLY A 261 -44.68 -26.98 47.41
C GLY A 261 -44.50 -28.39 46.81
N SER A 262 -43.95 -28.45 45.60
CA SER A 262 -42.98 -29.47 45.12
C SER A 262 -42.52 -29.18 43.67
N GLY A 263 -41.37 -29.75 43.26
CA GLY A 263 -40.91 -29.75 41.86
C GLY A 263 -39.95 -28.60 41.46
N SER A 264 -38.64 -28.63 41.76
CA SER A 264 -37.57 -29.39 41.06
C SER A 264 -37.31 -28.91 39.62
N LYS A 265 -36.10 -28.62 39.10
CA LYS A 265 -34.68 -28.69 39.57
C LYS A 265 -33.96 -27.36 39.13
N LYS A 266 -32.64 -27.09 39.16
CA LYS A 266 -31.41 -27.92 39.24
C LYS A 266 -30.22 -27.21 39.94
N LYS A 267 -29.12 -26.96 39.23
CA LYS A 267 -27.79 -26.38 39.61
C LYS A 267 -27.26 -25.64 38.36
N GLY A 268 -26.38 -24.64 38.39
CA GLY A 268 -25.56 -24.05 39.48
C GLY A 268 -24.08 -23.87 39.03
N SER A 269 -23.27 -23.10 39.79
CA SER A 269 -21.81 -22.78 39.56
C SER A 269 -21.55 -21.55 38.65
N ARG A 270 -20.61 -20.62 38.95
CA ARG A 270 -19.78 -20.32 40.14
C ARG A 270 -19.36 -18.83 40.13
N ARG A 271 -18.90 -18.30 41.28
CA ARG A 271 -18.37 -16.94 41.44
C ARG A 271 -16.90 -16.79 41.01
N THR A 272 -16.57 -15.62 40.50
CA THR A 272 -15.33 -14.84 40.70
C THR A 272 -15.75 -13.36 40.75
N GLY A 273 -15.16 -12.42 41.48
CA GLY A 273 -13.91 -12.41 42.25
C GLY A 273 -13.33 -10.99 42.12
N SER A 274 -13.47 -10.14 43.14
CA SER A 274 -13.22 -8.70 43.07
C SER A 274 -11.74 -8.31 43.08
N ALA A 275 -11.34 -7.33 42.27
CA ALA A 275 -10.12 -6.54 42.47
C ALA A 275 -10.31 -5.12 41.90
N LEU A 276 -9.77 -4.11 42.59
CA LEU A 276 -9.80 -2.71 42.18
C LEU A 276 -8.85 -2.46 40.99
N GLY A 277 -9.23 -1.54 40.10
CA GLY A 277 -8.35 -0.92 39.11
C GLY A 277 -8.74 0.54 38.89
N THR A 278 -7.79 1.46 39.06
CA THR A 278 -8.00 2.91 38.87
C THR A 278 -8.21 3.27 37.39
N PRO A 279 -9.01 4.31 37.07
CA PRO A 279 -9.36 4.63 35.69
C PRO A 279 -8.15 5.18 34.93
N ARG A 280 -7.74 4.50 33.85
CA ARG A 280 -6.83 5.09 32.85
C ARG A 280 -7.60 6.13 32.03
N ARG A 281 -6.92 7.24 31.70
CA ARG A 281 -7.39 8.23 30.72
C ARG A 281 -7.87 7.52 29.45
N ARG A 282 -9.04 7.90 28.94
CA ARG A 282 -9.42 7.58 27.56
C ARG A 282 -8.60 8.48 26.64
N GLU A 283 -7.64 7.89 25.94
CA GLU A 283 -7.16 8.44 24.68
C GLU A 283 -8.16 8.04 23.59
N ASN A 284 -8.38 8.92 22.61
CA ASN A 284 -9.24 8.60 21.48
C ASN A 284 -8.62 7.42 20.71
N PRO A 285 -9.39 6.37 20.36
CA PRO A 285 -8.87 5.31 19.52
C PRO A 285 -8.49 5.93 18.17
N ILE A 286 -7.22 5.82 17.81
CA ILE A 286 -6.74 6.11 16.45
C ILE A 286 -7.40 5.06 15.56
N GLU A 287 -8.22 5.48 14.59
CA GLU A 287 -8.75 4.55 13.60
C GLU A 287 -7.57 4.04 12.76
N ASP A 288 -7.33 2.73 12.79
CA ASP A 288 -6.36 2.05 11.93
C ASP A 288 -7.05 1.46 10.70
N ASP A 289 -6.26 0.97 9.74
CA ASP A 289 -6.83 0.39 8.52
C ASP A 289 -7.44 -1.01 8.77
N LEU A 290 -7.46 -1.51 10.01
CA LEU A 290 -7.88 -2.87 10.31
C LEU A 290 -9.39 -3.03 10.13
N ILE A 291 -9.80 -3.89 9.21
CA ILE A 291 -11.21 -4.26 9.03
C ILE A 291 -11.60 -5.30 10.07
N PHE A 292 -10.78 -6.36 10.20
CA PHE A 292 -10.96 -7.38 11.22
C PHE A 292 -9.69 -8.23 11.42
N ARG A 293 -9.66 -8.98 12.52
CA ARG A 293 -8.67 -10.03 12.80
C ARG A 293 -9.35 -11.35 13.14
N ILE A 294 -8.79 -12.47 12.67
CA ILE A 294 -9.26 -13.82 12.98
C ILE A 294 -8.10 -14.69 13.41
N GLY A 295 -8.28 -15.39 14.53
CA GLY A 295 -7.34 -16.36 15.05
C GLY A 295 -6.97 -16.13 16.50
N THR A 296 -6.71 -17.22 17.21
CA THR A 296 -6.14 -17.24 18.54
C THR A 296 -5.09 -18.34 18.64
N LYS A 297 -4.20 -18.26 19.63
CA LYS A 297 -3.18 -19.29 19.86
C LYS A 297 -3.79 -20.65 20.16
N GLY A 298 -3.46 -21.66 19.35
CA GLY A 298 -3.90 -23.04 19.60
C GLY A 298 -3.75 -24.00 18.41
N ARG A 299 -4.56 -25.06 18.41
CA ARG A 299 -4.50 -26.20 17.47
C ARG A 299 -5.86 -26.68 16.94
N ASN A 300 -6.97 -26.08 17.36
CA ASN A 300 -8.31 -26.40 16.86
C ASN A 300 -8.62 -25.63 15.56
N LYS A 301 -9.86 -25.70 15.09
CA LYS A 301 -10.32 -24.96 13.90
C LYS A 301 -10.37 -23.46 14.23
N GLY A 302 -9.79 -22.62 13.37
CA GLY A 302 -9.69 -21.18 13.62
C GLY A 302 -8.61 -20.78 14.64
N GLU A 303 -7.83 -21.73 15.16
CA GLU A 303 -6.68 -21.47 16.03
C GLU A 303 -5.37 -21.69 15.28
N PHE A 304 -4.32 -20.97 15.67
CA PHE A 304 -3.01 -21.05 15.03
C PHE A 304 -1.86 -21.22 16.03
N THR A 305 -0.80 -21.93 15.66
CA THR A 305 0.44 -22.04 16.46
C THR A 305 1.63 -21.34 15.79
N ASN A 306 1.79 -21.43 14.46
CA ASN A 306 2.80 -20.63 13.75
C ASN A 306 2.38 -20.41 12.28
N LEU A 307 1.67 -19.31 12.05
CA LEU A 307 1.28 -18.87 10.71
C LEU A 307 2.52 -18.62 9.85
N GLN A 308 2.45 -18.98 8.57
CA GLN A 308 3.50 -18.74 7.59
C GLN A 308 2.89 -18.07 6.35
N GLY A 309 2.71 -18.80 5.25
CA GLY A 309 2.15 -18.30 4.02
C GLY A 309 0.65 -17.99 4.12
N VAL A 310 0.26 -16.98 3.34
CA VAL A 310 -1.12 -16.57 3.12
C VAL A 310 -1.33 -16.54 1.61
N ALA A 311 -2.49 -17.01 1.15
CA ALA A 311 -2.94 -16.82 -0.22
C ALA A 311 -4.43 -16.50 -0.22
N ALA A 312 -4.89 -15.78 -1.24
CA ALA A 312 -6.30 -15.63 -1.52
C ALA A 312 -6.66 -16.32 -2.85
N SER A 313 -7.91 -16.77 -2.95
CA SER A 313 -8.52 -17.23 -4.19
C SER A 313 -9.42 -16.15 -4.77
N SER A 314 -9.50 -16.06 -6.10
CA SER A 314 -10.53 -15.31 -6.83
C SER A 314 -11.97 -15.71 -6.45
N THR A 315 -12.16 -16.86 -5.81
CA THR A 315 -13.46 -17.34 -5.30
C THR A 315 -13.84 -16.85 -3.90
N GLY A 316 -13.15 -15.83 -3.37
CA GLY A 316 -13.43 -15.28 -2.04
C GLY A 316 -13.02 -16.21 -0.89
N ARG A 317 -11.82 -16.81 -0.99
CA ARG A 317 -11.26 -17.68 0.06
C ARG A 317 -9.88 -17.21 0.48
N ILE A 318 -9.64 -17.12 1.78
CA ILE A 318 -8.34 -16.87 2.40
C ILE A 318 -7.77 -18.20 2.88
N LEU A 319 -6.53 -18.52 2.50
CA LEU A 319 -5.83 -19.75 2.87
C LEU A 319 -4.61 -19.41 3.73
N ILE A 320 -4.51 -20.01 4.91
CA ILE A 320 -3.43 -19.81 5.86
C ILE A 320 -2.68 -21.12 6.07
N ALA A 321 -1.37 -21.13 5.83
CA ALA A 321 -0.50 -22.24 6.19
C ALA A 321 -0.03 -22.10 7.66
N ASP A 322 -0.29 -23.12 8.47
CA ASP A 322 0.23 -23.22 9.84
C ASP A 322 1.28 -24.33 9.93
N SER A 323 2.54 -23.90 10.02
CA SER A 323 3.70 -24.77 10.02
C SER A 323 3.77 -25.71 11.22
N ASN A 324 3.36 -25.23 12.41
CA ASN A 324 3.48 -25.96 13.66
C ASN A 324 2.25 -26.83 13.97
N ASN A 325 1.11 -26.52 13.34
CA ASN A 325 -0.07 -27.41 13.32
C ASN A 325 -0.11 -28.35 12.10
N GLN A 326 0.87 -28.25 11.18
CA GLN A 326 1.00 -29.05 9.96
C GLN A 326 -0.29 -29.10 9.11
N CYS A 327 -0.95 -27.95 8.97
CA CYS A 327 -2.22 -27.84 8.27
C CYS A 327 -2.34 -26.56 7.45
N VAL A 328 -3.27 -26.57 6.49
CA VAL A 328 -3.81 -25.35 5.87
C VAL A 328 -5.25 -25.17 6.33
N GLN A 329 -5.58 -23.94 6.72
CA GLN A 329 -6.93 -23.53 7.10
C GLN A 329 -7.48 -22.56 6.05
N ILE A 330 -8.75 -22.74 5.70
CA ILE A 330 -9.45 -21.96 4.68
C ILE A 330 -10.60 -21.20 5.34
N PHE A 331 -10.67 -19.90 5.07
CA PHE A 331 -11.68 -18.95 5.52
C PHE A 331 -12.33 -18.27 4.29
N SER A 332 -13.47 -17.59 4.45
CA SER A 332 -13.91 -16.60 3.44
C SER A 332 -13.30 -15.22 3.71
N ASN A 333 -13.56 -14.26 2.83
CA ASN A 333 -13.06 -12.89 2.95
C ASN A 333 -13.69 -12.14 4.13
N GLU A 334 -14.82 -12.59 4.67
CA GLU A 334 -15.43 -12.10 5.92
C GLU A 334 -14.85 -12.78 7.18
N GLY A 335 -13.86 -13.68 7.02
CA GLY A 335 -13.19 -14.36 8.12
C GLY A 335 -13.88 -15.63 8.63
N GLU A 336 -14.99 -16.08 8.03
CA GLU A 336 -15.65 -17.33 8.45
C GLU A 336 -14.79 -18.56 8.15
N PHE A 337 -14.54 -19.41 9.14
CA PHE A 337 -13.85 -20.69 8.94
C PHE A 337 -14.68 -21.63 8.04
N LYS A 338 -14.10 -22.07 6.92
CA LYS A 338 -14.74 -23.00 5.97
C LYS A 338 -14.20 -24.43 6.11
N SER A 339 -12.87 -24.62 6.09
CA SER A 339 -12.28 -25.96 6.16
C SER A 339 -10.84 -25.97 6.68
N ARG A 340 -10.36 -27.17 7.03
CA ARG A 340 -8.97 -27.43 7.40
C ARG A 340 -8.56 -28.81 6.90
N PHE A 341 -7.38 -28.90 6.31
CA PHE A 341 -6.77 -30.16 5.89
C PHE A 341 -5.26 -30.17 6.16
N GLY A 342 -4.64 -31.33 6.00
CA GLY A 342 -3.26 -31.60 6.38
C GLY A 342 -3.18 -32.68 7.45
N VAL A 343 -2.25 -33.61 7.27
CA VAL A 343 -1.96 -34.70 8.21
C VAL A 343 -0.46 -34.64 8.49
N ARG A 344 -0.06 -34.60 9.76
CA ARG A 344 1.35 -34.52 10.14
C ARG A 344 2.12 -35.75 9.65
N GLY A 345 3.19 -35.54 8.88
CA GLY A 345 4.12 -36.61 8.52
C GLY A 345 4.98 -36.34 7.29
N ARG A 346 5.62 -37.40 6.80
CA ARG A 346 6.68 -37.37 5.77
C ARG A 346 6.42 -38.27 4.57
N SER A 347 5.16 -38.62 4.33
CA SER A 347 4.70 -39.33 3.13
C SER A 347 3.97 -38.36 2.17
N PRO A 348 3.81 -38.70 0.88
CA PRO A 348 2.98 -37.92 -0.04
C PRO A 348 1.58 -37.65 0.53
N GLY A 349 1.09 -36.42 0.41
CA GLY A 349 -0.18 -35.97 1.01
C GLY A 349 -0.13 -35.61 2.50
N GLN A 350 0.98 -35.89 3.19
CA GLN A 350 1.25 -35.41 4.55
C GLN A 350 2.07 -34.10 4.52
N LEU A 351 2.00 -33.35 5.62
CA LEU A 351 2.71 -32.09 5.83
C LEU A 351 3.59 -32.21 7.08
N GLN A 352 4.83 -31.73 7.02
CA GLN A 352 5.79 -31.74 8.14
C GLN A 352 6.06 -30.32 8.63
N ARG A 353 6.34 -29.38 7.71
CA ARG A 353 6.45 -27.95 8.01
C ARG A 353 5.97 -27.11 6.82
N PRO A 354 4.64 -27.02 6.59
CA PRO A 354 4.08 -26.23 5.51
C PRO A 354 4.40 -24.75 5.73
N THR A 355 4.94 -24.10 4.70
CA THR A 355 5.42 -22.72 4.72
C THR A 355 4.59 -21.85 3.80
N GLY A 356 4.89 -21.82 2.51
CA GLY A 356 4.10 -21.10 1.51
C GLY A 356 2.84 -21.87 1.12
N VAL A 357 1.80 -21.10 0.80
CA VAL A 357 0.58 -21.57 0.14
C VAL A 357 0.29 -20.66 -1.04
N ALA A 358 -0.22 -21.22 -2.14
CA ALA A 358 -0.73 -20.50 -3.30
C ALA A 358 -1.99 -21.21 -3.84
N VAL A 359 -2.82 -20.47 -4.57
CA VAL A 359 -3.99 -21.03 -5.28
C VAL A 359 -3.73 -20.92 -6.78
N HIS A 360 -3.77 -22.06 -7.47
CA HIS A 360 -3.67 -22.10 -8.93
C HIS A 360 -5.04 -21.72 -9.55
N PRO A 361 -5.10 -21.09 -10.74
CA PRO A 361 -6.37 -20.64 -11.35
C PRO A 361 -7.46 -21.71 -11.53
N ASN A 362 -7.09 -23.00 -11.57
CA ASN A 362 -8.03 -24.13 -11.61
C ASN A 362 -8.64 -24.51 -10.24
N GLY A 363 -8.29 -23.80 -9.17
CA GLY A 363 -8.73 -24.08 -7.79
C GLY A 363 -7.85 -25.06 -7.00
N ASP A 364 -6.76 -25.59 -7.58
CA ASP A 364 -5.79 -26.40 -6.83
C ASP A 364 -5.00 -25.56 -5.82
N ILE A 365 -4.73 -26.14 -4.66
CA ILE A 365 -3.99 -25.53 -3.56
C ILE A 365 -2.56 -26.08 -3.57
N ILE A 366 -1.58 -25.20 -3.71
CA ILE A 366 -0.17 -25.54 -3.79
C ILE A 366 0.51 -25.17 -2.48
N ILE A 367 1.22 -26.11 -1.86
CA ILE A 367 1.82 -25.95 -0.53
C ILE A 367 3.31 -26.30 -0.58
N ALA A 368 4.17 -25.35 -0.23
CA ALA A 368 5.58 -25.62 0.02
C ALA A 368 5.76 -26.26 1.41
N ASP A 369 6.56 -27.32 1.51
CA ASP A 369 6.90 -27.96 2.79
C ASP A 369 8.41 -27.93 2.99
N TYR A 370 8.85 -27.11 3.95
CA TYR A 370 10.27 -26.84 4.17
C TYR A 370 11.04 -28.08 4.63
N ASP A 371 10.44 -28.86 5.54
CA ASP A 371 11.12 -29.99 6.18
C ASP A 371 11.04 -31.27 5.31
N ASN A 372 9.93 -31.47 4.58
CA ASN A 372 9.80 -32.55 3.60
C ASN A 372 10.55 -32.25 2.28
N LYS A 373 10.87 -30.97 2.01
CA LYS A 373 11.65 -30.53 0.84
C LYS A 373 10.99 -30.86 -0.51
N TRP A 374 9.68 -30.67 -0.57
CA TRP A 374 8.92 -30.72 -1.81
C TRP A 374 7.77 -29.72 -1.75
N VAL A 375 7.15 -29.50 -2.91
CA VAL A 375 5.87 -28.79 -3.01
C VAL A 375 4.77 -29.81 -3.26
N SER A 376 3.65 -29.69 -2.57
CA SER A 376 2.48 -30.58 -2.71
C SER A 376 1.33 -29.86 -3.38
N ILE A 377 0.65 -30.52 -4.31
CA ILE A 377 -0.59 -30.03 -4.94
C ILE A 377 -1.77 -30.79 -4.34
N PHE A 378 -2.76 -30.06 -3.87
CA PHE A 378 -4.04 -30.55 -3.39
C PHE A 378 -5.19 -29.97 -4.23
N SER A 379 -6.35 -30.63 -4.25
CA SER A 379 -7.58 -30.04 -4.80
C SER A 379 -8.15 -28.94 -3.88
N SER A 380 -9.17 -28.22 -4.34
CA SER A 380 -9.84 -27.18 -3.53
C SER A 380 -10.47 -27.71 -2.23
N GLU A 381 -10.73 -29.02 -2.16
CA GLU A 381 -11.28 -29.73 -1.01
C GLU A 381 -10.18 -30.34 -0.10
N GLY A 382 -8.91 -30.10 -0.41
CA GLY A 382 -7.77 -30.59 0.38
C GLY A 382 -7.38 -32.06 0.11
N LYS A 383 -7.77 -32.64 -1.03
CA LYS A 383 -7.33 -34.00 -1.43
C LYS A 383 -5.99 -33.94 -2.15
N TYR A 384 -5.03 -34.77 -1.76
CA TYR A 384 -3.71 -34.81 -2.39
C TYR A 384 -3.78 -35.24 -3.86
N LYS A 385 -3.07 -34.54 -4.76
CA LYS A 385 -2.99 -34.83 -6.19
C LYS A 385 -1.58 -35.23 -6.62
N ALA A 386 -0.57 -34.42 -6.32
CA ALA A 386 0.79 -34.59 -6.82
C ALA A 386 1.85 -33.91 -5.94
N LYS A 387 3.13 -34.19 -6.18
CA LYS A 387 4.27 -33.46 -5.59
C LYS A 387 5.27 -33.01 -6.66
N LEU A 388 5.87 -31.83 -6.45
CA LEU A 388 6.87 -31.21 -7.31
C LEU A 388 8.20 -31.05 -6.55
N GLY A 389 9.31 -30.93 -7.27
CA GLY A 389 10.62 -30.57 -6.70
C GLY A 389 11.28 -31.59 -5.76
N SER A 390 10.67 -32.76 -5.54
CA SER A 390 11.20 -33.85 -4.71
C SER A 390 12.63 -34.22 -5.11
N GLY A 391 13.59 -34.06 -4.18
CA GLY A 391 15.02 -34.32 -4.41
C GLY A 391 15.78 -33.20 -5.14
N ARG A 392 15.11 -32.09 -5.49
CA ARG A 392 15.74 -30.87 -6.06
C ARG A 392 15.75 -29.70 -5.09
N LEU A 393 14.75 -29.63 -4.20
CA LEU A 393 14.61 -28.58 -3.19
C LEU A 393 15.36 -28.96 -1.90
N MET A 394 15.85 -27.95 -1.18
CA MET A 394 16.58 -28.04 0.09
C MET A 394 15.78 -27.50 1.28
N GLY A 395 14.92 -26.51 1.05
CA GLY A 395 14.07 -25.88 2.08
C GLY A 395 13.17 -24.79 1.49
N PRO A 396 12.08 -25.17 0.80
CA PRO A 396 11.17 -24.21 0.17
C PRO A 396 10.38 -23.40 1.20
N LYS A 397 10.24 -22.09 0.96
CA LYS A 397 9.36 -21.18 1.71
C LYS A 397 8.25 -20.66 0.81
N GLY A 398 8.51 -19.62 0.04
CA GLY A 398 7.53 -19.03 -0.87
C GLY A 398 7.09 -20.00 -1.96
N VAL A 399 5.81 -19.91 -2.31
CA VAL A 399 5.27 -20.48 -3.53
C VAL A 399 4.27 -19.49 -4.11
N SER A 400 4.30 -19.31 -5.42
CA SER A 400 3.35 -18.51 -6.19
C SER A 400 3.04 -19.20 -7.52
N VAL A 401 2.02 -18.70 -8.22
CA VAL A 401 1.60 -19.23 -9.53
C VAL A 401 1.62 -18.09 -10.53
N ASP A 402 2.24 -18.30 -11.68
CA ASP A 402 2.29 -17.33 -12.78
C ASP A 402 1.00 -17.39 -13.64
N LYS A 403 0.82 -16.43 -14.55
CA LYS A 403 -0.37 -16.38 -15.42
C LYS A 403 -0.49 -17.56 -16.39
N ASN A 404 0.60 -18.28 -16.63
CA ASN A 404 0.67 -19.49 -17.47
C ASN A 404 0.40 -20.78 -16.66
N GLY A 405 0.20 -20.68 -15.34
CA GLY A 405 0.04 -21.82 -14.43
C GLY A 405 1.35 -22.46 -13.97
N HIS A 406 2.51 -21.86 -14.25
CA HIS A 406 3.78 -22.30 -13.67
C HIS A 406 3.81 -22.06 -12.17
N VAL A 407 4.41 -23.01 -11.45
CA VAL A 407 4.60 -22.97 -10.01
C VAL A 407 6.00 -22.44 -9.71
N ILE A 408 6.07 -21.22 -9.21
CA ILE A 408 7.29 -20.55 -8.77
C ILE A 408 7.53 -20.93 -7.31
N VAL A 409 8.73 -21.41 -7.00
CA VAL A 409 9.10 -21.93 -5.68
C VAL A 409 10.38 -21.25 -5.20
N VAL A 410 10.29 -20.54 -4.08
CA VAL A 410 11.44 -19.89 -3.44
C VAL A 410 12.11 -20.87 -2.48
N ASP A 411 13.28 -21.38 -2.86
CA ASP A 411 14.09 -22.22 -1.97
C ASP A 411 15.00 -21.37 -1.10
N ASN A 412 14.49 -21.08 0.09
CA ASN A 412 15.16 -20.30 1.13
C ASN A 412 16.51 -20.90 1.54
N LYS A 413 16.65 -22.23 1.54
CA LYS A 413 17.89 -22.90 1.98
C LYS A 413 18.93 -22.98 0.87
N ALA A 414 18.51 -23.20 -0.37
CA ALA A 414 19.39 -23.16 -1.54
C ALA A 414 19.79 -21.73 -1.95
N CYS A 415 19.01 -20.71 -1.58
CA CYS A 415 19.09 -19.33 -2.12
C CYS A 415 18.84 -19.29 -3.64
N THR A 416 17.80 -20.00 -4.09
CA THR A 416 17.47 -20.18 -5.51
C THR A 416 15.95 -20.18 -5.69
N VAL A 417 15.47 -19.56 -6.75
CA VAL A 417 14.07 -19.64 -7.20
C VAL A 417 13.99 -20.69 -8.31
N PHE A 418 12.99 -21.56 -8.24
CA PHE A 418 12.72 -22.60 -9.22
C PHE A 418 11.34 -22.39 -9.86
N ILE A 419 11.23 -22.56 -11.17
CA ILE A 419 9.95 -22.51 -11.88
C ILE A 419 9.62 -23.91 -12.42
N PHE A 420 8.49 -24.47 -11.98
CA PHE A 420 8.01 -25.78 -12.41
C PHE A 420 6.74 -25.67 -13.24
N GLN A 421 6.56 -26.54 -14.22
CA GLN A 421 5.23 -26.84 -14.75
C GLN A 421 4.42 -27.62 -13.70
N PRO A 422 3.07 -27.54 -13.71
CA PRO A 422 2.22 -28.38 -12.85
C PRO A 422 2.47 -29.90 -12.97
N THR A 423 3.06 -30.34 -14.09
CA THR A 423 3.51 -31.71 -14.35
C THR A 423 4.75 -32.14 -13.54
N GLY A 424 5.43 -31.21 -12.88
CA GLY A 424 6.69 -31.44 -12.16
C GLY A 424 7.96 -31.25 -12.98
N LYS A 425 7.85 -30.95 -14.29
CA LYS A 425 9.00 -30.59 -15.13
C LYS A 425 9.55 -29.23 -14.67
N LEU A 426 10.87 -29.14 -14.46
CA LEU A 426 11.56 -27.88 -14.21
C LEU A 426 11.66 -27.09 -15.54
N VAL A 427 11.26 -25.81 -15.51
CA VAL A 427 11.39 -24.87 -16.63
C VAL A 427 12.74 -24.16 -16.54
N THR A 428 12.94 -23.38 -15.48
CA THR A 428 14.18 -22.64 -15.20
C THR A 428 14.45 -22.59 -13.69
N LYS A 429 15.66 -22.18 -13.31
CA LYS A 429 16.03 -21.81 -11.95
C LYS A 429 17.06 -20.69 -11.98
N PHE A 430 16.99 -19.77 -11.03
CA PHE A 430 17.93 -18.64 -10.93
C PHE A 430 18.19 -18.28 -9.46
N GLY A 431 19.29 -17.56 -9.22
CA GLY A 431 19.76 -17.23 -7.88
C GLY A 431 20.79 -18.21 -7.31
N SER A 432 21.75 -17.66 -6.60
CA SER A 432 22.76 -18.37 -5.80
C SER A 432 22.96 -17.65 -4.46
N ARG A 433 23.60 -18.30 -3.48
CA ARG A 433 23.82 -17.68 -2.16
C ARG A 433 24.81 -16.50 -2.24
N GLY A 434 24.39 -15.33 -1.74
CA GLY A 434 25.22 -14.14 -1.61
C GLY A 434 24.42 -12.84 -1.62
N ASN A 435 25.12 -11.72 -1.77
CA ASN A 435 24.56 -10.36 -1.60
C ASN A 435 24.53 -9.56 -2.90
N GLY A 436 25.13 -10.07 -3.98
CA GLY A 436 25.05 -9.48 -5.32
C GLY A 436 23.63 -9.49 -5.89
N ASP A 437 23.41 -8.76 -6.97
CA ASP A 437 22.04 -8.46 -7.41
C ASP A 437 21.28 -9.69 -7.90
N LYS A 438 21.94 -10.58 -8.67
CA LYS A 438 21.41 -11.92 -9.05
C LYS A 438 21.61 -13.02 -7.98
N GLN A 439 22.00 -12.66 -6.75
CA GLN A 439 22.16 -13.60 -5.62
C GLN A 439 21.05 -13.41 -4.59
N PHE A 440 20.93 -14.33 -3.63
CA PHE A 440 20.01 -14.20 -2.50
C PHE A 440 20.64 -14.64 -1.17
N ALA A 441 20.19 -14.05 -0.07
CA ALA A 441 20.54 -14.42 1.29
C ALA A 441 19.26 -14.80 2.06
N GLY A 442 18.82 -16.04 1.86
CA GLY A 442 17.61 -16.58 2.48
C GLY A 442 16.32 -15.98 1.91
N PRO A 443 16.07 -16.08 0.58
CA PRO A 443 14.87 -15.51 -0.03
C PRO A 443 13.61 -16.14 0.59
N HIS A 444 12.53 -15.36 0.72
CA HIS A 444 11.42 -15.69 1.62
C HIS A 444 10.11 -16.04 0.90
N PHE A 445 9.41 -15.05 0.34
CA PHE A 445 8.20 -15.23 -0.45
C PHE A 445 8.37 -14.67 -1.86
N ALA A 446 7.44 -15.01 -2.76
CA ALA A 446 7.38 -14.44 -4.08
C ALA A 446 5.93 -14.11 -4.46
N ALA A 447 5.77 -13.08 -5.29
CA ALA A 447 4.54 -12.73 -5.99
C ALA A 447 4.81 -12.63 -7.50
N VAL A 448 3.75 -12.54 -8.29
CA VAL A 448 3.81 -12.34 -9.75
C VAL A 448 2.93 -11.15 -10.11
N ASN A 449 3.46 -10.20 -10.87
CA ASN A 449 2.71 -9.01 -11.28
C ASN A 449 1.92 -9.23 -12.58
N ASN A 450 1.29 -8.16 -13.07
CA ASN A 450 0.49 -8.23 -14.29
C ASN A 450 1.29 -8.52 -15.57
N SER A 451 2.59 -8.20 -15.61
CA SER A 451 3.54 -8.50 -16.69
C SER A 451 4.16 -9.90 -16.60
N ASN A 452 3.71 -10.72 -15.64
CA ASN A 452 4.28 -12.04 -15.30
C ASN A 452 5.70 -11.99 -14.70
N GLU A 453 6.15 -10.82 -14.25
CA GLU A 453 7.44 -10.64 -13.58
C GLU A 453 7.37 -11.17 -12.14
N ILE A 454 8.47 -11.74 -11.67
CA ILE A 454 8.58 -12.47 -10.42
C ILE A 454 9.24 -11.58 -9.38
N ILE A 455 8.48 -11.18 -8.36
CA ILE A 455 8.94 -10.29 -7.29
C ILE A 455 9.25 -11.14 -6.07
N VAL A 456 10.48 -11.05 -5.54
CA VAL A 456 11.02 -11.91 -4.49
C VAL A 456 11.57 -11.07 -3.33
N THR A 457 11.19 -11.41 -2.11
CA THR A 457 11.75 -10.80 -0.89
C THR A 457 13.03 -11.51 -0.46
N ASP A 458 14.10 -10.74 -0.23
CA ASP A 458 15.43 -11.25 0.11
C ASP A 458 15.76 -10.94 1.57
N PHE A 459 15.42 -11.88 2.46
CA PHE A 459 15.31 -11.67 3.92
C PHE A 459 16.60 -11.11 4.55
N HIS A 460 17.77 -11.74 4.36
CA HIS A 460 19.01 -11.25 4.96
C HIS A 460 19.73 -10.17 4.12
N ASN A 461 19.24 -9.85 2.93
CA ASN A 461 19.75 -8.73 2.11
C ASN A 461 18.83 -7.49 2.17
N HIS A 462 17.78 -7.51 3.02
CA HIS A 462 16.95 -6.34 3.32
C HIS A 462 16.37 -5.62 2.08
N SER A 463 16.05 -6.39 1.03
CA SER A 463 15.68 -5.87 -0.28
C SER A 463 14.63 -6.74 -0.97
N VAL A 464 14.00 -6.16 -1.98
CA VAL A 464 13.05 -6.81 -2.88
C VAL A 464 13.64 -6.76 -4.29
N LYS A 465 13.50 -7.88 -5.02
CA LYS A 465 14.12 -8.08 -6.33
C LYS A 465 13.08 -8.58 -7.33
N VAL A 466 13.04 -7.98 -8.51
CA VAL A 466 12.08 -8.28 -9.57
C VAL A 466 12.80 -8.90 -10.74
N PHE A 467 12.27 -10.00 -11.27
CA PHE A 467 12.87 -10.78 -12.34
C PHE A 467 11.88 -11.03 -13.48
N THR A 468 12.40 -11.21 -14.70
CA THR A 468 11.62 -11.76 -15.81
C THR A 468 11.24 -13.24 -15.55
N PRO A 469 10.26 -13.81 -16.27
CA PRO A 469 9.95 -15.25 -16.20
C PRO A 469 11.16 -16.17 -16.47
N GLU A 470 12.14 -15.71 -17.24
CA GLU A 470 13.36 -16.45 -17.59
C GLU A 470 14.38 -16.47 -16.44
N GLY A 471 14.28 -15.50 -15.51
CA GLY A 471 15.17 -15.35 -14.36
C GLY A 471 16.17 -14.19 -14.45
N GLU A 472 16.01 -13.29 -15.42
CA GLU A 472 16.84 -12.09 -15.55
C GLU A 472 16.37 -10.98 -14.61
N LEU A 473 17.29 -10.25 -13.97
CA LEU A 473 16.95 -9.21 -13.00
C LEU A 473 16.53 -7.93 -13.73
N LEU A 474 15.37 -7.40 -13.37
CA LEU A 474 14.85 -6.13 -13.88
C LEU A 474 15.19 -4.96 -12.94
N LEU A 475 14.82 -5.08 -11.66
CA LEU A 475 15.07 -4.05 -10.65
C LEU A 475 15.25 -4.64 -9.25
N LYS A 476 15.89 -3.86 -8.39
CA LYS A 476 16.14 -4.16 -6.97
C LYS A 476 15.90 -2.88 -6.19
N PHE A 477 15.09 -2.95 -5.15
CA PHE A 477 14.84 -1.83 -4.25
C PHE A 477 14.86 -2.28 -2.79
N GLY A 478 14.92 -1.31 -1.89
CA GLY A 478 15.08 -1.56 -0.45
C GLY A 478 16.53 -1.66 0.01
N SER A 479 16.74 -1.26 1.26
CA SER A 479 18.01 -1.35 1.99
C SER A 479 17.73 -1.57 3.48
N ASN A 480 18.73 -1.97 4.26
CA ASN A 480 18.54 -2.19 5.70
C ASN A 480 18.24 -0.88 6.44
N GLY A 481 17.15 -0.86 7.22
CA GLY A 481 16.82 0.26 8.10
C GLY A 481 15.34 0.35 8.46
N GLU A 482 14.97 1.51 9.01
CA GLU A 482 13.63 1.80 9.57
C GLU A 482 12.92 2.95 8.82
N GLY A 483 13.59 3.64 7.89
CA GLY A 483 13.00 4.72 7.08
C GLY A 483 12.04 4.22 6.01
N ASN A 484 11.44 5.17 5.29
CA ASN A 484 10.57 4.89 4.14
C ASN A 484 11.36 4.14 3.05
N GLY A 485 10.81 3.02 2.58
CA GLY A 485 11.47 2.17 1.60
C GLY A 485 12.68 1.38 2.12
N GLN A 486 12.95 1.41 3.43
CA GLN A 486 13.93 0.54 4.07
C GLN A 486 13.24 -0.66 4.72
N PHE A 487 13.94 -1.78 4.86
CA PHE A 487 13.42 -3.02 5.41
C PHE A 487 14.33 -3.59 6.50
N ASN A 488 13.73 -4.25 7.48
CA ASN A 488 14.42 -5.12 8.41
C ASN A 488 13.89 -6.54 8.21
N ALA A 489 14.54 -7.28 7.31
CA ALA A 489 14.19 -8.63 6.91
C ALA A 489 12.76 -8.79 6.32
N PRO A 490 12.54 -8.38 5.05
CA PRO A 490 11.22 -8.47 4.41
C PRO A 490 10.78 -9.92 4.21
N THR A 491 9.49 -10.17 4.39
CA THR A 491 8.87 -11.51 4.32
C THR A 491 7.81 -11.59 3.23
N GLY A 492 6.54 -11.38 3.55
CA GLY A 492 5.42 -11.52 2.60
C GLY A 492 5.45 -10.45 1.52
N VAL A 493 5.02 -10.80 0.32
CA VAL A 493 4.86 -9.86 -0.80
C VAL A 493 3.63 -10.21 -1.61
N ALA A 494 2.90 -9.20 -2.04
CA ALA A 494 1.79 -9.29 -3.01
C ALA A 494 1.88 -8.12 -4.00
N VAL A 495 1.09 -8.20 -5.08
CA VAL A 495 0.97 -7.13 -6.09
C VAL A 495 -0.50 -6.89 -6.36
N ASP A 496 -0.92 -5.63 -6.38
CA ASP A 496 -2.29 -5.26 -6.72
C ASP A 496 -2.55 -5.18 -8.23
N ILE A 497 -3.79 -4.84 -8.59
CA ILE A 497 -4.22 -4.72 -9.99
C ILE A 497 -3.54 -3.55 -10.72
N ASN A 498 -3.15 -2.50 -9.98
CA ASN A 498 -2.46 -1.31 -10.48
C ASN A 498 -0.95 -1.54 -10.66
N GLY A 499 -0.42 -2.65 -10.13
CA GLY A 499 1.00 -3.01 -10.19
C GLY A 499 1.81 -2.58 -8.96
N ASN A 500 1.15 -2.06 -7.91
CA ASN A 500 1.81 -1.69 -6.68
C ASN A 500 2.25 -2.93 -5.89
N ILE A 501 3.45 -2.90 -5.34
CA ILE A 501 4.07 -3.99 -4.60
C ILE A 501 3.86 -3.76 -3.11
N ILE A 502 3.21 -4.70 -2.43
CA ILE A 502 2.88 -4.62 -1.00
C ILE A 502 3.77 -5.61 -0.24
N VAL A 503 4.57 -5.11 0.69
CA VAL A 503 5.64 -5.87 1.36
C VAL A 503 5.46 -5.87 2.87
N ALA A 504 5.40 -7.05 3.47
CA ALA A 504 5.49 -7.24 4.91
C ALA A 504 6.96 -7.17 5.36
N ASP A 505 7.22 -6.31 6.34
CA ASP A 505 8.55 -6.01 6.88
C ASP A 505 8.63 -6.61 8.29
N TRP A 506 9.23 -7.81 8.41
CA TRP A 506 9.08 -8.65 9.61
C TRP A 506 9.75 -8.06 10.85
N GLY A 507 10.97 -7.55 10.70
CA GLY A 507 11.76 -6.99 11.80
C GLY A 507 11.23 -5.63 12.27
N ASN A 508 10.74 -4.79 11.35
CA ASN A 508 10.09 -3.52 11.68
C ASN A 508 8.59 -3.67 12.02
N SER A 509 8.04 -4.89 11.91
CA SER A 509 6.64 -5.24 12.18
C SER A 509 5.60 -4.32 11.53
N ARG A 510 5.79 -4.04 10.24
CA ARG A 510 4.96 -3.12 9.44
C ARG A 510 4.65 -3.67 8.05
N ILE A 511 3.81 -2.97 7.29
CA ILE A 511 3.57 -3.23 5.87
C ILE A 511 3.83 -1.93 5.10
N GLN A 512 4.58 -2.04 4.00
CA GLN A 512 4.91 -0.94 3.09
C GLN A 512 4.33 -1.20 1.70
N VAL A 513 3.93 -0.13 1.03
CA VAL A 513 3.37 -0.14 -0.33
C VAL A 513 4.31 0.66 -1.23
N PHE A 514 4.60 0.10 -2.40
CA PHE A 514 5.50 0.66 -3.42
C PHE A 514 4.81 0.66 -4.77
N ASP A 515 5.22 1.55 -5.68
CA ASP A 515 4.84 1.40 -7.09
C ASP A 515 5.61 0.24 -7.77
N GLY A 516 5.27 -0.04 -9.02
CA GLY A 516 5.93 -1.08 -9.82
C GLY A 516 7.42 -0.81 -10.12
N SER A 517 7.93 0.40 -9.89
CA SER A 517 9.35 0.74 -10.02
C SER A 517 10.15 0.54 -8.71
N GLY A 518 9.46 0.31 -7.59
CA GLY A 518 10.05 0.20 -6.26
C GLY A 518 10.14 1.53 -5.50
N SER A 519 9.45 2.58 -5.96
CA SER A 519 9.33 3.84 -5.22
C SER A 519 8.33 3.69 -4.08
N PHE A 520 8.64 4.25 -2.90
CA PHE A 520 7.77 4.16 -1.73
C PHE A 520 6.52 5.04 -1.91
N LEU A 521 5.34 4.47 -1.67
CA LEU A 521 4.06 5.17 -1.70
C LEU A 521 3.53 5.46 -0.30
N SER A 522 3.36 4.41 0.52
CA SER A 522 2.70 4.53 1.83
C SER A 522 3.01 3.36 2.77
N TYR A 523 2.61 3.54 4.03
CA TYR A 523 2.43 2.43 4.98
C TYR A 523 0.94 2.08 5.06
N ILE A 524 0.63 0.81 5.32
CA ILE A 524 -0.70 0.46 5.85
C ILE A 524 -0.71 0.81 7.34
N ASN A 525 -1.71 1.55 7.80
CA ASN A 525 -1.83 1.95 9.20
C ASN A 525 -2.17 0.73 10.06
N THR A 526 -1.21 0.33 10.88
CA THR A 526 -1.29 -0.81 11.81
C THR A 526 -1.11 -0.37 13.27
N SER A 527 -1.29 0.92 13.56
CA SER A 527 -0.89 1.51 14.84
C SER A 527 -1.79 1.15 16.03
N ALA A 528 -3.09 0.94 15.83
CA ALA A 528 -4.02 0.63 16.93
C ALA A 528 -3.98 -0.86 17.34
N ASP A 529 -3.84 -1.78 16.37
CA ASP A 529 -3.50 -3.18 16.62
C ASP A 529 -2.20 -3.60 15.90
N PRO A 530 -1.03 -3.36 16.52
CA PRO A 530 0.28 -3.65 15.94
C PRO A 530 0.49 -5.10 15.50
N LEU A 531 1.19 -5.27 14.38
CA LEU A 531 1.70 -6.56 13.95
C LEU A 531 2.87 -6.98 14.85
N TYR A 532 3.09 -8.29 15.00
CA TYR A 532 4.31 -8.82 15.60
C TYR A 532 4.90 -9.91 14.70
N GLY A 533 5.93 -9.56 13.93
CA GLY A 533 6.56 -10.46 12.97
C GLY A 533 5.60 -10.92 11.87
N PRO A 534 5.11 -10.03 10.99
CA PRO A 534 4.27 -10.40 9.86
C PRO A 534 4.98 -11.37 8.91
N GLN A 535 4.27 -12.39 8.45
CA GLN A 535 4.79 -13.48 7.60
C GLN A 535 4.27 -13.34 6.16
N GLY A 536 3.47 -14.29 5.67
CA GLY A 536 2.85 -14.20 4.36
C GLY A 536 1.84 -13.07 4.28
N LEU A 537 1.72 -12.49 3.09
CA LEU A 537 0.80 -11.42 2.74
C LEU A 537 0.17 -11.76 1.39
N ALA A 538 -1.13 -11.52 1.24
CA ALA A 538 -1.84 -11.67 -0.02
C ALA A 538 -2.91 -10.56 -0.17
N LEU A 539 -3.38 -10.36 -1.40
CA LEU A 539 -4.55 -9.53 -1.69
C LEU A 539 -5.76 -10.41 -1.92
N THR A 540 -6.86 -10.07 -1.26
CA THR A 540 -8.17 -10.70 -1.43
C THR A 540 -8.83 -10.28 -2.75
N SER A 541 -9.83 -11.04 -3.20
CA SER A 541 -10.56 -10.77 -4.45
C SER A 541 -11.35 -9.46 -4.45
N ASP A 542 -11.62 -8.91 -3.28
CA ASP A 542 -12.26 -7.61 -3.00
C ASP A 542 -11.23 -6.49 -2.71
N GLY A 543 -9.94 -6.75 -2.90
CA GLY A 543 -8.88 -5.74 -2.88
C GLY A 543 -8.23 -5.47 -1.52
N HIS A 544 -8.72 -6.08 -0.44
CA HIS A 544 -8.15 -5.93 0.91
C HIS A 544 -6.85 -6.74 1.09
N VAL A 545 -5.91 -6.19 1.88
CA VAL A 545 -4.65 -6.86 2.23
C VAL A 545 -4.87 -7.80 3.41
N VAL A 546 -4.54 -9.08 3.25
CA VAL A 546 -4.50 -10.05 4.34
C VAL A 546 -3.07 -10.43 4.68
N VAL A 547 -2.72 -10.35 5.97
CA VAL A 547 -1.37 -10.66 6.50
C VAL A 547 -1.44 -11.68 7.64
N ALA A 548 -0.47 -12.59 7.69
CA ALA A 548 -0.26 -13.49 8.81
C ALA A 548 0.54 -12.81 9.91
N ASP A 549 -0.13 -12.42 11.00
CA ASP A 549 0.49 -11.85 12.21
C ASP A 549 0.93 -12.99 13.15
N SER A 550 2.17 -13.47 12.94
CA SER A 550 2.62 -14.72 13.56
C SER A 550 2.80 -14.61 15.08
N GLY A 551 3.22 -13.46 15.60
CA GLY A 551 3.35 -13.20 17.04
C GLY A 551 2.00 -13.14 17.76
N ASN A 552 0.98 -12.54 17.14
CA ASN A 552 -0.38 -12.49 17.68
C ASN A 552 -1.23 -13.76 17.41
N HIS A 553 -0.70 -14.72 16.65
CA HIS A 553 -1.36 -15.99 16.31
C HIS A 553 -2.72 -15.79 15.59
N CYS A 554 -2.80 -14.78 14.72
CA CYS A 554 -3.98 -14.44 13.93
C CYS A 554 -3.59 -13.97 12.52
N PHE A 555 -4.54 -13.97 11.59
CA PHE A 555 -4.43 -13.14 10.39
C PHE A 555 -5.24 -11.86 10.58
N LYS A 556 -4.75 -10.77 9.98
CA LYS A 556 -5.38 -9.44 9.99
C LYS A 556 -5.71 -9.05 8.56
N VAL A 557 -6.87 -8.43 8.37
CA VAL A 557 -7.33 -7.94 7.06
C VAL A 557 -7.47 -6.43 7.15
N TYR A 558 -6.72 -5.74 6.29
CA TYR A 558 -6.63 -4.29 6.26
C TYR A 558 -7.32 -3.72 5.02
N ARG A 559 -7.93 -2.54 5.21
CA ARG A 559 -8.38 -1.70 4.12
C ARG A 559 -7.16 -1.27 3.33
N TYR A 560 -7.24 -1.47 2.03
CA TYR A 560 -6.23 -1.04 1.08
C TYR A 560 -6.99 -0.36 -0.05
N LEU A 561 -6.84 0.96 -0.13
CA LEU A 561 -7.42 1.77 -1.19
C LEU A 561 -6.45 1.75 -2.37
N GLN A 562 -6.92 1.23 -3.50
CA GLN A 562 -6.16 1.06 -4.76
C GLN A 562 -6.07 2.38 -5.54
#